data_AF-A0A968ZHU4-F1
#
_entry.id   AF-A0A968ZHU4-F1
#
_cell.length_a   1.000
_cell.length_b   1.000
_cell.length_c   1.000
_cell.angle_alpha   90.00
_cell.angle_beta   90.00
_cell.angle_gamma   90.00
#
_symmetry.space_group_name_H-M   'P 1'
#
loop_
_entity.id
_entity.type
_entity.pdbx_description
1 polymer ?
#
loop_
_entity_poly.entity_id
_entity_poly.type
_entity_poly.pdbx_seq_one_letter_code
_entity_poly.pdbx_strand_id
1 'polypeptide(L)'
;VLTQELSIDPDSLLKKIKQWYDGYNFTKSNPETVYNPFSVLSFMQNREFGNYWFSTGTPTFLTKKLKEQQIYKIEGVEADELALGKSEIENLDIITLLFQTGYLTIKEKVAFDIFALGYPNEEVKNALLRSLLVEYACTPDSQAKPLVSKLQRAFARNDLPAVFQCLNALLAKIPYDIFEDHLESYYHSILYLTFSLLGYYTQAEVHTSIGRIDAVVETADHIFILEFKVNDKAEKAMQQIKDRKYYQRYLDQDKPIYLIGVACNQKEINEYLVEALEV
;
A
#
# COMPACT_ATOMS: atom_id res chain seq x y z
N VAL A 1 -9.69 14.36 -29.05
CA VAL A 1 -10.62 14.78 -27.98
C VAL A 1 -10.05 14.44 -26.61
N LEU A 2 -10.08 13.18 -26.15
CA LEU A 2 -9.55 12.81 -24.81
C LEU A 2 -8.10 13.22 -24.54
N THR A 3 -7.20 12.99 -25.49
CA THR A 3 -5.77 13.36 -25.39
C THR A 3 -5.56 14.87 -25.27
N GLN A 4 -6.40 15.66 -25.94
CA GLN A 4 -6.37 17.12 -25.88
C GLN A 4 -6.94 17.64 -24.55
N GLU A 5 -8.06 17.06 -24.09
CA GLU A 5 -8.69 17.42 -22.82
C GLU A 5 -7.79 17.12 -21.62
N LEU A 6 -7.09 15.98 -21.64
CA LEU A 6 -6.22 15.54 -20.54
C LEU A 6 -4.79 16.05 -20.67
N SER A 7 -4.40 16.64 -21.80
CA SER A 7 -3.01 17.00 -22.10
C SER A 7 -2.04 15.81 -21.98
N ILE A 8 -2.45 14.64 -22.47
CA ILE A 8 -1.66 13.39 -22.47
C ILE A 8 -1.64 12.86 -23.91
N ASP A 9 -0.48 12.41 -24.38
CA ASP A 9 -0.36 11.78 -25.70
C ASP A 9 -1.12 10.44 -25.78
N PRO A 10 -1.47 9.96 -26.98
CA PRO A 10 -2.27 8.73 -27.13
C PRO A 10 -1.68 7.50 -26.44
N ASP A 11 -0.37 7.28 -26.53
CA ASP A 11 0.27 6.07 -26.02
C ASP A 11 0.34 6.09 -24.49
N SER A 12 0.71 7.25 -23.91
CA SER A 12 0.68 7.44 -22.46
C SER A 12 -0.73 7.31 -21.89
N LEU A 13 -1.74 7.80 -22.62
CA LEU A 13 -3.14 7.67 -22.21
C LEU A 13 -3.57 6.20 -22.20
N LEU A 14 -3.30 5.45 -23.28
CA LEU A 14 -3.63 4.03 -23.37
C LEU A 14 -2.90 3.22 -22.29
N LYS A 15 -1.63 3.51 -22.04
CA LYS A 15 -0.85 2.89 -20.96
C LYS A 15 -1.49 3.16 -19.59
N LYS A 16 -1.92 4.39 -19.33
CA LYS A 16 -2.55 4.77 -18.06
C LYS A 16 -3.93 4.12 -17.89
N ILE A 17 -4.74 4.06 -18.95
CA ILE A 17 -6.02 3.32 -18.96
C ILE A 17 -5.79 1.83 -18.67
N LYS A 18 -4.76 1.23 -19.29
CA LYS A 18 -4.37 -0.17 -19.02
C LYS A 18 -3.98 -0.35 -17.55
N GLN A 19 -3.08 0.48 -17.02
CA GLN A 19 -2.66 0.42 -15.62
C GLN A 19 -3.82 0.53 -14.63
N TRP A 20 -4.80 1.38 -14.94
CA TRP A 20 -5.93 1.64 -14.05
C TRP A 20 -7.04 0.61 -14.13
N TYR A 21 -7.34 0.09 -15.33
CA TYR A 21 -8.60 -0.61 -15.57
C TYR A 21 -8.43 -2.00 -16.21
N ASP A 22 -7.25 -2.36 -16.68
CA ASP A 22 -6.92 -3.70 -17.19
C ASP A 22 -6.15 -4.52 -16.18
N GLY A 23 -6.24 -5.84 -16.29
CA GLY A 23 -5.37 -6.73 -15.52
C GLY A 23 -6.08 -7.93 -14.92
N TYR A 24 -7.38 -8.09 -15.16
CA TYR A 24 -8.14 -9.24 -14.69
C TYR A 24 -7.84 -10.46 -15.54
N ASN A 25 -7.39 -11.53 -14.88
CA ASN A 25 -7.20 -12.87 -15.40
C ASN A 25 -7.73 -13.91 -14.39
N PHE A 26 -8.69 -14.70 -14.85
CA PHE A 26 -9.30 -15.80 -14.08
C PHE A 26 -9.13 -17.14 -14.78
N THR A 27 -8.27 -17.22 -15.78
CA THR A 27 -8.14 -18.40 -16.66
C THR A 27 -6.77 -19.04 -16.55
N LYS A 28 -6.72 -20.35 -16.77
CA LYS A 28 -5.50 -21.18 -16.64
C LYS A 28 -4.65 -21.18 -17.91
N SER A 29 -5.27 -20.86 -19.05
CA SER A 29 -4.77 -21.16 -20.39
C SER A 29 -4.40 -19.94 -21.21
N ASN A 30 -4.86 -18.75 -20.82
CA ASN A 30 -4.58 -17.51 -21.54
C ASN A 30 -3.96 -16.48 -20.59
N PRO A 31 -2.75 -15.96 -20.88
CA PRO A 31 -2.17 -14.88 -20.10
C PRO A 31 -2.84 -13.52 -20.36
N GLU A 32 -3.71 -13.40 -21.37
CA GLU A 32 -4.41 -12.15 -21.66
C GLU A 32 -5.28 -11.71 -20.48
N THR A 33 -5.22 -10.40 -20.23
CA THR A 33 -6.00 -9.72 -19.22
C THR A 33 -7.18 -9.01 -19.85
N VAL A 34 -8.22 -8.79 -19.05
CA VAL A 34 -9.40 -8.04 -19.49
C VAL A 34 -9.57 -6.76 -18.68
N TYR A 35 -10.14 -5.75 -19.36
CA TYR A 35 -10.53 -4.50 -18.76
C TYR A 35 -11.81 -4.64 -17.95
N ASN A 36 -11.94 -3.88 -16.86
CA ASN A 36 -13.23 -3.65 -16.21
C ASN A 36 -14.09 -2.70 -17.09
N PRO A 37 -15.17 -3.19 -17.73
CA PRO A 37 -15.93 -2.37 -18.66
C PRO A 37 -16.63 -1.20 -17.96
N PHE A 38 -17.09 -1.36 -16.72
CA PHE A 38 -17.75 -0.30 -15.97
C PHE A 38 -16.78 0.83 -15.65
N SER A 39 -15.56 0.50 -15.21
CA SER A 39 -14.54 1.50 -14.90
C SER A 39 -14.06 2.24 -16.15
N VAL A 40 -13.87 1.53 -17.27
CA VAL A 40 -13.54 2.18 -18.54
C VAL A 40 -14.66 3.11 -18.99
N LEU A 41 -15.92 2.68 -18.96
CA LEU A 41 -17.05 3.52 -19.36
C LEU A 41 -17.20 4.75 -18.46
N SER A 42 -16.98 4.59 -17.16
CA SER A 42 -17.04 5.68 -16.19
C SER A 42 -15.87 6.66 -16.34
N PHE A 43 -14.65 6.17 -16.59
CA PHE A 43 -13.52 7.02 -16.99
C PHE A 43 -13.84 7.79 -18.28
N MET A 44 -14.36 7.08 -19.29
CA MET A 44 -14.77 7.71 -20.54
C MET A 44 -15.80 8.77 -20.23
N GLN A 45 -16.86 8.53 -19.45
CA GLN A 45 -17.87 9.54 -19.14
C GLN A 45 -17.34 10.75 -18.37
N ASN A 46 -16.56 10.52 -17.31
CA ASN A 46 -16.16 11.55 -16.36
C ASN A 46 -14.85 12.27 -16.72
N ARG A 47 -14.06 11.70 -17.63
CA ARG A 47 -12.72 12.20 -18.01
C ARG A 47 -11.73 12.27 -16.85
N GLU A 48 -11.93 11.45 -15.82
CA GLU A 48 -11.07 11.42 -14.64
C GLU A 48 -10.71 9.98 -14.27
N PHE A 49 -9.46 9.73 -13.89
CA PHE A 49 -9.06 8.43 -13.35
C PHE A 49 -9.56 8.31 -11.91
N GLY A 50 -10.32 7.25 -11.63
CA GLY A 50 -10.91 7.01 -10.32
C GLY A 50 -11.29 5.55 -10.09
N ASN A 51 -11.66 5.26 -8.84
CA ASN A 51 -12.02 3.92 -8.35
C ASN A 51 -13.53 3.66 -8.55
N TYR A 52 -13.95 3.53 -9.81
CA TYR A 52 -15.34 3.37 -10.22
C TYR A 52 -15.98 2.06 -9.76
N TRP A 53 -15.44 0.90 -10.13
CA TRP A 53 -15.95 -0.42 -9.74
C TRP A 53 -16.02 -0.56 -8.22
N PHE A 54 -14.99 -0.12 -7.50
CA PHE A 54 -14.97 -0.22 -6.04
C PHE A 54 -16.08 0.61 -5.37
N SER A 55 -16.43 1.76 -5.94
CA SER A 55 -17.50 2.61 -5.40
C SER A 55 -18.89 1.97 -5.47
N THR A 56 -19.06 0.89 -6.23
CA THR A 56 -20.34 0.19 -6.39
C THR A 56 -20.66 -0.78 -5.25
N GLY A 57 -19.72 -1.07 -4.35
CA GLY A 57 -19.95 -1.88 -3.16
C GLY A 57 -18.81 -1.80 -2.15
N THR A 58 -19.10 -1.39 -0.91
CA THR A 58 -18.08 -1.30 0.15
C THR A 58 -17.74 -2.69 0.67
N PRO A 59 -16.47 -3.15 0.61
CA PRO A 59 -16.07 -4.49 1.03
C PRO A 59 -15.91 -4.63 2.55
N THR A 60 -16.76 -4.00 3.35
CA THR A 60 -16.60 -3.94 4.83
C THR A 60 -16.46 -5.34 5.46
N PHE A 61 -17.15 -6.34 4.92
CA PHE A 61 -17.00 -7.72 5.34
C PHE A 61 -15.58 -8.26 5.10
N LEU A 62 -15.02 -8.04 3.90
CA LEU A 62 -13.69 -8.50 3.54
C LEU A 62 -12.61 -7.81 4.37
N THR A 63 -12.70 -6.49 4.53
CA THR A 63 -11.69 -5.73 5.30
C THR A 63 -11.70 -6.10 6.77
N LYS A 64 -12.87 -6.37 7.36
CA LYS A 64 -12.98 -6.89 8.72
C LYS A 64 -12.37 -8.28 8.86
N LYS A 65 -12.72 -9.21 7.97
CA LYS A 65 -12.16 -10.58 7.97
C LYS A 65 -10.64 -10.56 7.78
N LEU A 66 -10.12 -9.68 6.92
CA LEU A 66 -8.69 -9.45 6.73
C LEU A 66 -8.01 -8.90 7.99
N LYS A 67 -8.64 -7.94 8.68
CA LYS A 67 -8.14 -7.40 9.97
C LYS A 67 -8.15 -8.45 11.08
N GLU A 68 -9.23 -9.21 11.21
CA GLU A 68 -9.35 -10.30 12.20
C GLU A 68 -8.24 -11.35 12.00
N GLN A 69 -7.90 -11.67 10.76
CA GLN A 69 -6.83 -12.61 10.42
C GLN A 69 -5.42 -11.97 10.36
N GLN A 70 -5.30 -10.67 10.62
CA GLN A 70 -4.04 -9.90 10.50
C GLN A 70 -3.39 -9.99 9.11
N ILE A 71 -4.20 -10.11 8.06
CA ILE A 71 -3.77 -10.14 6.68
C ILE A 71 -3.93 -8.75 6.08
N TYR A 72 -2.82 -8.11 5.77
CA TYR A 72 -2.76 -6.79 5.13
C TYR A 72 -1.83 -6.76 3.91
N LYS A 73 -1.09 -7.86 3.68
CA LYS A 73 -0.24 -8.11 2.51
C LYS A 73 -0.84 -9.29 1.74
N ILE A 74 -1.46 -9.02 0.61
CA ILE A 74 -2.15 -10.03 -0.21
C ILE A 74 -1.57 -10.16 -1.63
N GLU A 75 -0.60 -9.32 -1.98
CA GLU A 75 0.08 -9.37 -3.28
C GLU A 75 1.16 -10.46 -3.25
N GLY A 76 1.18 -11.33 -4.26
CA GLY A 76 2.10 -12.46 -4.35
C GLY A 76 1.69 -13.68 -3.54
N VAL A 77 0.46 -13.72 -3.01
CA VAL A 77 -0.04 -14.91 -2.29
C VAL A 77 -0.24 -16.05 -3.29
N GLU A 78 0.30 -17.22 -2.97
CA GLU A 78 0.10 -18.43 -3.75
C GLU A 78 -1.19 -19.14 -3.36
N ALA A 79 -1.93 -19.61 -4.36
CA ALA A 79 -3.15 -20.38 -4.16
C ALA A 79 -3.20 -21.59 -5.10
N ASP A 80 -3.73 -22.68 -4.56
CA ASP A 80 -4.00 -23.91 -5.31
C ASP A 80 -5.28 -23.76 -6.17
N GLU A 81 -5.24 -24.36 -7.35
CA GLU A 81 -6.31 -24.33 -8.34
C GLU A 81 -7.66 -24.83 -7.80
N LEU A 82 -7.66 -25.93 -7.04
CA LEU A 82 -8.88 -26.51 -6.49
C LEU A 82 -9.48 -25.59 -5.43
N ALA A 83 -8.64 -24.89 -4.66
CA ALA A 83 -9.10 -23.90 -3.70
C ALA A 83 -9.85 -22.76 -4.40
N LEU A 84 -9.29 -22.21 -5.48
CA LEU A 84 -9.92 -21.12 -6.24
C LEU A 84 -11.25 -21.52 -6.90
N GLY A 85 -11.39 -22.80 -7.27
CA GLY A 85 -12.59 -23.38 -7.87
C GLY A 85 -13.71 -23.76 -6.90
N LYS A 86 -13.55 -23.58 -5.59
CA LYS A 86 -14.58 -23.94 -4.59
C LYS A 86 -15.84 -23.09 -4.74
N SER A 87 -17.00 -23.73 -4.85
CA SER A 87 -18.31 -23.06 -5.00
C SER A 87 -19.08 -22.89 -3.67
N GLU A 88 -18.68 -23.59 -2.61
CA GLU A 88 -19.36 -23.55 -1.32
C GLU A 88 -18.92 -22.32 -0.50
N ILE A 89 -19.81 -21.33 -0.37
CA ILE A 89 -19.54 -20.03 0.27
C ILE A 89 -19.23 -20.18 1.77
N GLU A 90 -19.81 -21.17 2.44
CA GLU A 90 -19.78 -21.31 3.91
C GLU A 90 -18.37 -21.62 4.48
N ASN A 91 -17.43 -22.09 3.66
CA ASN A 91 -16.06 -22.43 4.07
C ASN A 91 -14.98 -21.82 3.18
N LEU A 92 -15.27 -20.73 2.46
CA LEU A 92 -14.24 -20.05 1.66
C LEU A 92 -13.20 -19.36 2.56
N ASP A 93 -11.94 -19.73 2.34
CA ASP A 93 -10.81 -18.97 2.84
C ASP A 93 -10.84 -17.54 2.24
N ILE A 94 -10.22 -16.58 2.93
CA ILE A 94 -10.29 -15.18 2.53
C ILE A 94 -9.61 -14.90 1.18
N ILE A 95 -8.60 -15.69 0.80
CA ILE A 95 -7.85 -15.53 -0.45
C ILE A 95 -8.73 -15.92 -1.63
N THR A 96 -9.40 -17.07 -1.54
CA THR A 96 -10.38 -17.53 -2.52
C THR A 96 -11.52 -16.53 -2.66
N LEU A 97 -12.01 -15.98 -1.53
CA LEU A 97 -13.07 -14.98 -1.58
C LEU A 97 -12.61 -13.70 -2.28
N LEU A 98 -11.40 -13.19 -2.00
CA LEU A 98 -10.83 -12.03 -2.69
C LEU A 98 -10.66 -12.28 -4.19
N PHE A 99 -10.26 -13.49 -4.59
CA PHE A 99 -10.15 -13.88 -5.99
C PHE A 99 -11.52 -13.89 -6.69
N GLN A 100 -12.50 -14.60 -6.11
CA GLN A 100 -13.84 -14.75 -6.70
C GLN A 100 -14.63 -13.43 -6.74
N THR A 101 -14.32 -12.50 -5.84
CA THR A 101 -14.93 -11.16 -5.81
C THR A 101 -14.13 -10.11 -6.59
N GLY A 102 -13.04 -10.51 -7.26
CA GLY A 102 -12.29 -9.64 -8.17
C GLY A 102 -11.28 -8.69 -7.51
N TYR A 103 -10.95 -8.87 -6.23
CA TYR A 103 -9.87 -8.14 -5.54
C TYR A 103 -8.49 -8.72 -5.85
N LEU A 104 -8.44 -10.01 -6.12
CA LEU A 104 -7.25 -10.73 -6.56
C LEU A 104 -7.49 -11.40 -7.92
N THR A 105 -6.40 -11.59 -8.64
CA THR A 105 -6.40 -12.20 -9.96
C THR A 105 -5.11 -12.99 -10.17
N ILE A 106 -5.09 -13.91 -11.13
CA ILE A 106 -3.88 -14.67 -11.45
C ILE A 106 -2.86 -13.73 -12.08
N LYS A 107 -1.66 -13.68 -11.50
CA LYS A 107 -0.51 -12.95 -12.07
C LYS A 107 0.41 -13.88 -12.84
N GLU A 108 0.66 -15.05 -12.29
CA GLU A 108 1.51 -16.07 -12.92
C GLU A 108 1.18 -17.46 -12.39
N LYS A 109 1.52 -18.48 -13.19
CA LYS A 109 1.52 -19.87 -12.76
C LYS A 109 2.93 -20.21 -12.27
N VAL A 110 3.07 -20.45 -10.98
CA VAL A 110 4.38 -20.68 -10.34
C VAL A 110 4.76 -22.16 -10.33
N ALA A 111 3.78 -23.06 -10.28
CA ALA A 111 3.99 -24.51 -10.32
C ALA A 111 2.77 -25.24 -10.93
N PHE A 112 2.81 -26.57 -10.97
CA PHE A 112 1.65 -27.38 -11.33
C PHE A 112 0.51 -27.07 -10.36
N ASP A 113 -0.60 -26.57 -10.89
CA ASP A 113 -1.82 -26.14 -10.19
C ASP A 113 -1.66 -25.10 -9.07
N ILE A 114 -0.52 -24.40 -9.00
CA ILE A 114 -0.30 -23.27 -8.08
C ILE A 114 -0.14 -21.97 -8.87
N PHE A 115 -0.88 -20.95 -8.44
CA PHE A 115 -0.87 -19.61 -9.02
C PHE A 115 -0.45 -18.57 -7.99
N ALA A 116 0.38 -17.61 -8.40
CA ALA A 116 0.58 -16.40 -7.62
C ALA A 116 -0.51 -15.39 -7.98
N LEU A 117 -1.15 -14.86 -6.95
CA LEU A 117 -2.23 -13.90 -7.06
C LEU A 117 -1.74 -12.48 -6.76
N GLY A 118 -2.42 -11.49 -7.33
CA GLY A 118 -2.17 -10.09 -7.04
C GLY A 118 -3.36 -9.21 -7.41
N TYR A 119 -3.24 -7.92 -7.14
CA TYR A 119 -4.26 -6.95 -7.53
C TYR A 119 -4.40 -6.89 -9.05
N PRO A 120 -5.61 -6.87 -9.62
CA PRO A 120 -5.76 -6.75 -11.06
C PRO A 120 -5.14 -5.46 -11.60
N ASN A 121 -5.43 -4.33 -10.96
CA ASN A 121 -5.05 -3.00 -11.43
C ASN A 121 -4.92 -1.99 -10.28
N GLU A 122 -4.52 -0.76 -10.64
CA GLU A 122 -4.33 0.35 -9.69
C GLU A 122 -5.62 0.78 -8.98
N GLU A 123 -6.77 0.71 -9.65
CA GLU A 123 -8.06 1.01 -9.04
C GLU A 123 -8.33 0.10 -7.84
N VAL A 124 -8.22 -1.21 -8.03
CA VAL A 124 -8.53 -2.20 -7.00
C VAL A 124 -7.48 -2.16 -5.88
N LYS A 125 -6.21 -2.03 -6.23
CA LYS A 125 -5.10 -1.92 -5.27
C LYS A 125 -5.29 -0.73 -4.34
N ASN A 126 -5.44 0.47 -4.90
CA ASN A 126 -5.62 1.70 -4.12
C ASN A 126 -6.86 1.60 -3.22
N ALA A 127 -7.99 1.19 -3.79
CA ALA A 127 -9.23 1.17 -3.05
C ALA A 127 -9.21 0.16 -1.89
N LEU A 128 -8.65 -1.04 -2.09
CA LEU A 128 -8.54 -2.02 -1.00
C LEU A 128 -7.54 -1.58 0.07
N LEU A 129 -6.37 -1.06 -0.31
CA LEU A 129 -5.39 -0.53 0.66
C LEU A 129 -6.00 0.60 1.50
N ARG A 130 -6.78 1.49 0.89
CA ARG A 130 -7.48 2.58 1.58
C ARG A 130 -8.51 2.04 2.56
N SER A 131 -9.34 1.08 2.15
CA SER A 131 -10.33 0.49 3.04
C SER A 131 -9.71 -0.34 4.17
N LEU A 132 -8.57 -1.00 3.93
CA LEU A 132 -7.79 -1.64 4.98
C LEU A 132 -7.21 -0.60 5.96
N LEU A 133 -6.66 0.53 5.48
CA LEU A 133 -6.16 1.57 6.38
C LEU A 133 -7.27 2.13 7.28
N VAL A 134 -8.45 2.36 6.71
CA VAL A 134 -9.65 2.79 7.45
C VAL A 134 -10.00 1.81 8.56
N GLU A 135 -10.01 0.52 8.23
CA GLU A 135 -10.36 -0.54 9.16
C GLU A 135 -9.28 -0.76 10.24
N TYR A 136 -7.99 -0.79 9.87
CA TYR A 136 -6.87 -1.02 10.81
C TYR A 136 -6.59 0.19 11.70
N ALA A 137 -6.61 1.42 11.16
CA ALA A 137 -6.36 2.65 11.93
C ALA A 137 -7.63 3.21 12.59
N CYS A 138 -8.77 2.49 12.52
CA CYS A 138 -10.06 2.91 13.08
C CYS A 138 -10.41 4.37 12.70
N THR A 139 -10.07 4.79 11.49
CA THR A 139 -10.22 6.18 11.02
C THR A 139 -11.39 6.27 10.04
N PRO A 140 -12.21 7.34 10.08
CA PRO A 140 -13.23 7.54 9.06
C PRO A 140 -12.63 7.58 7.66
N ASP A 141 -13.33 6.99 6.68
CA ASP A 141 -12.90 6.96 5.27
C ASP A 141 -12.61 8.36 4.71
N SER A 142 -13.44 9.34 5.09
CA SER A 142 -13.29 10.75 4.72
C SER A 142 -11.99 11.38 5.21
N GLN A 143 -11.33 10.81 6.23
CA GLN A 143 -10.08 11.32 6.78
C GLN A 143 -8.83 10.58 6.27
N ALA A 144 -8.97 9.35 5.76
CA ALA A 144 -7.83 8.55 5.30
C ALA A 144 -7.05 9.23 4.16
N LYS A 145 -7.73 9.66 3.08
CA LYS A 145 -7.08 10.32 1.93
C LYS A 145 -6.47 11.69 2.32
N PRO A 146 -7.16 12.58 3.07
CA PRO A 146 -6.55 13.81 3.57
C PRO A 146 -5.30 13.59 4.42
N LEU A 147 -5.27 12.56 5.28
CA LEU A 147 -4.11 12.24 6.12
C LEU A 147 -2.91 11.83 5.27
N VAL A 148 -3.08 10.90 4.32
CA VAL A 148 -1.99 10.47 3.43
C VAL A 148 -1.52 11.63 2.53
N SER A 149 -2.44 12.47 2.06
CA SER A 149 -2.09 13.68 1.30
C SER A 149 -1.32 14.72 2.14
N LYS A 150 -1.64 14.86 3.43
CA LYS A 150 -0.87 15.71 4.35
C LYS A 150 0.53 15.14 4.56
N LEU A 151 0.64 13.82 4.71
CA LEU A 151 1.92 13.11 4.84
C LEU A 151 2.81 13.30 3.59
N GLN A 152 2.25 13.17 2.39
CA GLN A 152 2.93 13.49 1.12
C GLN A 152 3.53 14.90 1.14
N ARG A 153 2.72 15.91 1.47
CA ARG A 153 3.19 17.30 1.48
C ARG A 153 4.27 17.53 2.52
N ALA A 154 4.19 16.85 3.66
CA ALA A 154 5.19 16.93 4.71
C ALA A 154 6.54 16.36 4.23
N PHE A 155 6.56 15.18 3.62
CA PHE A 155 7.78 14.62 3.01
C PHE A 155 8.34 15.52 1.90
N ALA A 156 7.50 16.00 0.98
CA ALA A 156 7.94 16.88 -0.11
C ALA A 156 8.60 18.18 0.39
N ARG A 157 8.16 18.69 1.55
CA ARG A 157 8.71 19.90 2.19
C ARG A 157 9.83 19.61 3.19
N ASN A 158 10.23 18.35 3.35
CA ASN A 158 11.14 17.91 4.41
C ASN A 158 10.70 18.38 5.83
N ASP A 159 9.38 18.36 6.09
CA ASP A 159 8.79 18.71 7.38
C ASP A 159 8.57 17.44 8.22
N LEU A 160 9.65 16.90 8.78
CA LEU A 160 9.63 15.69 9.61
C LEU A 160 8.72 15.81 10.84
N PRO A 161 8.66 16.94 11.57
CA PRO A 161 7.66 17.13 12.62
C PRO A 161 6.22 16.92 12.12
N ALA A 162 5.87 17.46 10.95
CA ALA A 162 4.54 17.22 10.37
C ALA A 162 4.32 15.77 9.90
N VAL A 163 5.36 15.08 9.41
CA VAL A 163 5.33 13.64 9.08
C VAL A 163 4.91 12.84 10.32
N PHE A 164 5.64 13.00 11.43
CA PHE A 164 5.38 12.23 12.65
C PHE A 164 4.08 12.63 13.33
N GLN A 165 3.65 13.89 13.24
CA GLN A 165 2.32 14.30 13.67
C GLN A 165 1.21 13.54 12.91
N CYS A 166 1.36 13.35 11.61
CA CYS A 166 0.38 12.62 10.81
C CYS A 166 0.35 11.13 11.16
N LEU A 167 1.51 10.51 11.36
CA LEU A 167 1.61 9.10 11.77
C LEU A 167 1.02 8.90 13.17
N ASN A 168 1.32 9.75 14.14
CA ASN A 168 0.72 9.70 15.48
C ASN A 168 -0.81 9.89 15.44
N ALA A 169 -1.32 10.75 14.55
CA ALA A 169 -2.77 10.90 14.38
C ALA A 169 -3.48 9.65 13.85
N LEU A 170 -2.78 8.79 13.09
CA LEU A 170 -3.30 7.48 12.67
C LEU A 170 -3.28 6.47 13.82
N LEU A 171 -2.18 6.43 14.58
CA LEU A 171 -1.99 5.48 15.68
C LEU A 171 -2.89 5.78 16.89
N ALA A 172 -3.14 7.05 17.20
CA ALA A 172 -3.91 7.48 18.36
C ALA A 172 -5.38 7.02 18.37
N LYS A 173 -5.92 6.61 17.22
CA LYS A 173 -7.32 6.17 17.08
C LYS A 173 -7.55 4.70 17.40
N ILE A 174 -6.48 3.93 17.60
CA ILE A 174 -6.57 2.50 17.85
C ILE A 174 -6.98 2.26 19.32
N PRO A 175 -7.98 1.41 19.62
CA PRO A 175 -8.34 1.00 20.99
C PRO A 175 -7.17 0.35 21.76
N TYR A 176 -7.10 0.49 23.09
CA TYR A 176 -5.98 -0.04 23.92
C TYR A 176 -5.94 -1.56 23.93
N ASP A 177 -7.10 -2.17 24.09
CA ASP A 177 -7.26 -3.62 24.18
C ASP A 177 -6.79 -4.35 22.90
N ILE A 178 -6.90 -3.71 21.72
CA ILE A 178 -6.43 -4.27 20.45
C ILE A 178 -4.90 -4.23 20.34
N PHE A 179 -4.27 -3.27 21.01
CA PHE A 179 -2.87 -2.92 20.82
C PHE A 179 -1.92 -3.67 21.76
N GLU A 180 -2.39 -4.20 22.90
CA GLU A 180 -1.51 -4.89 23.86
C GLU A 180 -1.06 -6.29 23.40
N ASP A 181 -1.96 -7.11 22.82
CA ASP A 181 -1.64 -8.50 22.43
C ASP A 181 -0.89 -8.61 21.10
N HIS A 182 -1.06 -7.63 20.21
CA HIS A 182 -0.58 -7.66 18.82
C HIS A 182 0.09 -6.36 18.38
N LEU A 183 0.68 -5.65 19.35
CA LEU A 183 1.28 -4.32 19.20
C LEU A 183 2.10 -4.13 17.92
N GLU A 184 3.13 -4.96 17.77
CA GLU A 184 4.08 -4.87 16.68
C GLU A 184 3.42 -5.15 15.31
N SER A 185 2.54 -6.15 15.24
CA SER A 185 1.77 -6.47 14.03
C SER A 185 0.89 -5.30 13.59
N TYR A 186 0.19 -4.66 14.53
CA TYR A 186 -0.67 -3.52 14.22
C TYR A 186 0.13 -2.29 13.76
N TYR A 187 1.26 -2.00 14.41
CA TYR A 187 2.18 -0.95 13.95
C TYR A 187 2.64 -1.19 12.52
N HIS A 188 3.16 -2.39 12.23
CA HIS A 188 3.62 -2.72 10.89
C HIS A 188 2.50 -2.67 9.85
N SER A 189 1.30 -3.12 10.20
CA SER A 189 0.13 -3.08 9.31
C SER A 189 -0.22 -1.65 8.92
N ILE A 190 -0.34 -0.74 9.90
CA ILE A 190 -0.74 0.65 9.66
C ILE A 190 0.34 1.41 8.91
N LEU A 191 1.61 1.24 9.27
CA LEU A 191 2.73 1.85 8.56
C LEU A 191 2.77 1.33 7.11
N TYR A 192 2.71 0.02 6.90
CA TYR A 192 2.68 -0.58 5.56
C TYR A 192 1.54 -0.02 4.70
N LEU A 193 0.31 0.01 5.23
CA LEU A 193 -0.85 0.52 4.49
C LEU A 193 -0.72 2.02 4.19
N THR A 194 -0.22 2.79 5.16
CA THR A 194 0.00 4.24 5.01
C THR A 194 1.05 4.53 3.95
N PHE A 195 2.21 3.85 4.01
CA PHE A 195 3.28 4.05 3.04
C PHE A 195 2.95 3.47 1.66
N SER A 196 2.21 2.36 1.58
CA SER A 196 1.74 1.82 0.29
C SER A 196 0.81 2.82 -0.42
N LEU A 197 -0.11 3.45 0.33
CA LEU A 197 -0.97 4.51 -0.19
C LEU A 197 -0.18 5.79 -0.49
N LEU A 198 0.85 6.10 0.31
CA LEU A 198 1.74 7.22 0.03
C LEU A 198 2.41 7.01 -1.33
N GLY A 199 3.08 5.88 -1.55
CA GLY A 199 3.73 5.58 -2.84
C GLY A 199 2.79 5.66 -4.02
N TYR A 200 1.55 5.19 -3.86
CA TYR A 200 0.49 5.38 -4.85
C TYR A 200 0.19 6.86 -5.17
N TYR A 201 0.04 7.71 -4.15
CA TYR A 201 -0.27 9.13 -4.34
C TYR A 201 0.93 10.00 -4.72
N THR A 202 2.14 9.56 -4.41
CA THR A 202 3.36 10.37 -4.58
C THR A 202 4.27 9.91 -5.71
N GLN A 203 3.99 8.74 -6.32
CA GLN A 203 4.96 8.02 -7.16
C GLN A 203 6.31 7.80 -6.45
N ALA A 204 6.34 7.89 -5.11
CA ALA A 204 7.53 7.58 -4.34
C ALA A 204 7.72 6.07 -4.36
N GLU A 205 8.93 5.60 -4.68
CA GLU A 205 9.25 4.19 -4.56
C GLU A 205 9.33 3.78 -3.08
N VAL A 206 8.20 3.34 -2.53
CA VAL A 206 8.15 2.77 -1.19
C VAL A 206 8.56 1.31 -1.23
N HIS A 207 9.77 1.04 -0.75
CA HIS A 207 10.25 -0.31 -0.53
C HIS A 207 9.98 -0.73 0.91
N THR A 208 8.90 -1.49 1.13
CA THR A 208 8.68 -2.19 2.40
C THR A 208 9.14 -3.63 2.22
N SER A 209 10.08 -4.09 3.05
CA SER A 209 10.55 -5.47 3.00
C SER A 209 10.61 -6.03 4.41
N ILE A 210 9.86 -7.11 4.66
CA ILE A 210 9.92 -7.82 5.94
C ILE A 210 11.38 -8.25 6.16
N GLY A 211 12.03 -7.68 7.17
CA GLY A 211 13.42 -7.98 7.54
C GLY A 211 14.52 -7.26 6.76
N ARG A 212 14.20 -6.31 5.87
CA ARG A 212 15.18 -5.39 5.24
C ARG A 212 14.86 -3.95 5.66
N ILE A 213 14.01 -3.21 4.96
CA ILE A 213 13.73 -1.78 5.24
C ILE A 213 12.23 -1.59 5.47
N ASP A 214 11.86 -0.84 6.51
CA ASP A 214 10.46 -0.57 6.80
C ASP A 214 9.82 0.41 5.79
N ALA A 215 10.47 1.53 5.48
CA ALA A 215 10.01 2.43 4.43
C ALA A 215 11.14 3.24 3.79
N VAL A 216 11.04 3.46 2.49
CA VAL A 216 11.78 4.50 1.77
C VAL A 216 10.76 5.45 1.15
N VAL A 217 10.96 6.75 1.29
CA VAL A 217 10.13 7.75 0.61
C VAL A 217 11.04 8.60 -0.26
N GLU A 218 10.92 8.43 -1.56
CA GLU A 218 11.59 9.28 -2.54
C GLU A 218 10.64 10.36 -3.03
N THR A 219 11.05 11.62 -2.89
CA THR A 219 10.33 12.79 -3.41
C THR A 219 11.10 13.36 -4.61
N ALA A 220 10.59 14.44 -5.21
CA ALA A 220 11.31 15.16 -6.26
C ALA A 220 12.71 15.60 -5.79
N ASP A 221 12.80 16.06 -4.53
CA ASP A 221 13.97 16.78 -4.03
C ASP A 221 14.73 16.03 -2.91
N HIS A 222 14.16 14.98 -2.32
CA HIS A 222 14.72 14.33 -1.12
C HIS A 222 14.44 12.82 -1.10
N ILE A 223 15.33 12.07 -0.43
CA ILE A 223 15.16 10.64 -0.15
C ILE A 223 15.15 10.42 1.36
N PHE A 224 14.13 9.74 1.87
CA PHE A 224 13.97 9.41 3.29
C PHE A 224 14.04 7.90 3.48
N ILE A 225 14.92 7.42 4.35
CA ILE A 225 15.05 6.00 4.69
C ILE A 225 14.66 5.85 6.15
N LEU A 226 13.52 5.21 6.39
CA LEU A 226 12.92 5.06 7.71
C LEU A 226 13.01 3.62 8.19
N GLU A 227 13.41 3.46 9.44
CA GLU A 227 13.36 2.19 10.19
C GLU A 227 12.63 2.43 11.51
N PHE A 228 11.70 1.55 11.85
CA PHE A 228 10.87 1.64 13.04
C PHE A 228 11.25 0.54 14.03
N LYS A 229 11.19 0.86 15.32
CA LYS A 229 11.30 -0.11 16.40
C LYS A 229 10.16 0.06 17.39
N VAL A 230 9.45 -1.03 17.64
CA VAL A 230 8.36 -1.09 18.62
C VAL A 230 8.95 -1.56 19.96
N ASN A 231 8.66 -0.86 21.06
CA ASN A 231 9.20 -1.16 22.40
C ASN A 231 10.74 -1.18 22.46
N ASP A 232 11.40 -0.38 21.63
CA ASP A 232 12.84 -0.21 21.61
C ASP A 232 13.22 1.25 21.31
N LYS A 233 14.51 1.53 21.18
CA LYS A 233 15.02 2.88 20.99
C LYS A 233 15.30 3.24 19.54
N ALA A 234 15.23 4.54 19.23
CA ALA A 234 15.48 5.07 17.90
C ALA A 234 16.94 4.86 17.45
N GLU A 235 17.89 4.80 18.38
CA GLU A 235 19.30 4.51 18.06
C GLU A 235 19.49 3.13 17.46
N LYS A 236 18.71 2.12 17.89
CA LYS A 236 18.80 0.78 17.29
C LYS A 236 18.26 0.76 15.87
N ALA A 237 17.19 1.52 15.61
CA ALA A 237 16.68 1.71 14.25
C ALA A 237 17.74 2.38 13.37
N MET A 238 18.36 3.46 13.87
CA MET A 238 19.43 4.18 13.16
C MET A 238 20.64 3.27 12.90
N GLN A 239 21.08 2.51 13.89
CA GLN A 239 22.19 1.57 13.75
C GLN A 239 21.89 0.50 12.69
N GLN A 240 20.65 -0.04 12.68
CA GLN A 240 20.25 -1.00 11.66
C GLN A 240 20.33 -0.43 10.25
N ILE A 241 19.88 0.81 10.03
CA ILE A 241 19.99 1.50 8.73
C ILE A 241 21.45 1.56 8.27
N LYS A 242 22.36 1.91 9.19
CA LYS A 242 23.79 2.05 8.91
C LYS A 242 24.48 0.72 8.67
N ASP A 243 24.24 -0.27 9.51
CA ASP A 243 24.85 -1.60 9.42
C ASP A 243 24.49 -2.30 8.11
N ARG A 244 23.22 -2.12 7.70
CA ARG A 244 22.67 -2.73 6.48
C ARG A 244 22.88 -1.88 5.24
N LYS A 245 23.38 -0.65 5.41
CA LYS A 245 23.74 0.30 4.36
C LYS A 245 22.62 0.55 3.35
N TYR A 246 21.40 0.73 3.85
CA TYR A 246 20.21 0.91 3.01
C TYR A 246 20.27 2.09 2.04
N TYR A 247 21.09 3.09 2.35
CA TYR A 247 21.33 4.26 1.51
C TYR A 247 22.19 3.99 0.27
N GLN A 248 22.91 2.86 0.19
CA GLN A 248 23.91 2.62 -0.88
C GLN A 248 23.35 2.74 -2.29
N ARG A 249 22.13 2.22 -2.52
CA ARG A 249 21.48 2.24 -3.84
C ARG A 249 20.96 3.61 -4.27
N TYR A 250 21.09 4.61 -3.41
CA TYR A 250 20.58 5.96 -3.62
C TYR A 250 21.72 6.99 -3.70
N LEU A 251 22.99 6.58 -3.50
CA LEU A 251 24.15 7.48 -3.48
C LEU A 251 24.45 8.11 -4.85
N ASP A 252 23.97 7.50 -5.93
CA ASP A 252 24.06 8.02 -7.30
C ASP A 252 22.90 8.96 -7.66
N GLN A 253 21.91 9.10 -6.77
CA GLN A 253 20.85 10.08 -6.92
C GLN A 253 21.34 11.42 -6.37
N ASP A 254 21.32 12.47 -7.20
CA ASP A 254 21.69 13.84 -6.85
C ASP A 254 20.60 14.50 -5.96
N LYS A 255 20.30 13.84 -4.83
CA LYS A 255 19.26 14.22 -3.87
C LYS A 255 19.79 14.04 -2.45
N PRO A 256 19.53 14.97 -1.52
CA PRO A 256 19.79 14.77 -0.10
C PRO A 256 19.10 13.50 0.43
N ILE A 257 19.87 12.67 1.14
CA ILE A 257 19.41 11.43 1.76
C ILE A 257 19.32 11.63 3.27
N TYR A 258 18.16 11.34 3.86
CA TYR A 258 17.92 11.39 5.29
C TYR A 258 17.71 9.97 5.84
N LEU A 259 18.56 9.55 6.76
CA LEU A 259 18.37 8.34 7.55
C LEU A 259 17.53 8.70 8.77
N ILE A 260 16.48 7.93 9.04
CA ILE A 260 15.52 8.22 10.11
C ILE A 260 15.26 6.97 10.93
N GLY A 261 15.78 6.94 12.15
CA GLY A 261 15.48 5.89 13.13
C GLY A 261 14.31 6.30 14.00
N VAL A 262 13.29 5.46 14.12
CA VAL A 262 12.03 5.79 14.80
C VAL A 262 11.75 4.81 15.93
N ALA A 263 11.41 5.31 17.11
CA ALA A 263 10.93 4.51 18.23
C ALA A 263 9.42 4.70 18.43
N CYS A 264 8.75 3.58 18.65
CA CYS A 264 7.32 3.49 18.85
C CYS A 264 7.01 2.81 20.18
N ASN A 265 6.30 3.50 21.08
CA ASN A 265 5.86 2.98 22.37
C ASN A 265 4.40 3.37 22.61
N GLN A 266 3.60 2.47 23.18
CA GLN A 266 2.25 2.78 23.70
C GLN A 266 1.32 3.58 22.74
N LYS A 267 1.35 3.26 21.43
CA LYS A 267 0.58 3.92 20.33
C LYS A 267 1.11 5.24 19.83
N GLU A 268 2.33 5.57 20.18
CA GLU A 268 2.94 6.83 19.76
C GLU A 268 4.33 6.56 19.21
N ILE A 269 4.70 7.32 18.19
CA ILE A 269 6.08 7.58 17.85
C ILE A 269 6.60 8.60 18.85
N ASN A 270 7.31 8.12 19.87
CA ASN A 270 7.77 8.92 21.00
C ASN A 270 9.14 9.56 20.76
N GLU A 271 9.93 9.00 19.83
CA GLU A 271 11.27 9.49 19.52
C GLU A 271 11.61 9.18 18.06
N TYR A 272 12.31 10.10 17.41
CA TYR A 272 12.95 9.86 16.13
C TYR A 272 14.31 10.56 16.08
N LEU A 273 15.26 9.92 15.42
CA LEU A 273 16.60 10.45 15.15
C LEU A 273 16.74 10.65 13.64
N VAL A 274 17.41 11.73 13.24
CA VAL A 274 17.61 12.09 11.84
C VAL A 274 19.09 12.33 11.60
N GLU A 275 19.59 11.74 10.52
CA GLU A 275 20.95 11.99 10.02
C GLU A 275 20.87 12.28 8.52
N ALA A 276 21.29 13.48 8.12
CA ALA A 276 21.50 13.79 6.71
C ALA A 276 22.84 13.18 6.28
N LEU A 277 22.82 12.40 5.21
CA LEU A 277 24.03 11.79 4.68
C LEU A 277 24.78 12.84 3.85
N GLU A 278 25.99 13.19 4.27
CA GLU A 278 26.91 13.96 3.43
C GLU A 278 27.42 13.04 2.33
N VAL A 279 26.94 13.26 1.10
CA VAL A 279 27.37 12.55 -0.12
C VAL A 279 28.47 13.36 -0.81
#